data_AF-A0A5K0XLX9-F1
#
_entry.id   AF-A0A5K0XLX9-F1
#
_cell.length_a   1.000
_cell.length_b   1.000
_cell.length_c   1.000
_cell.angle_alpha   90.00
_cell.angle_beta   90.00
_cell.angle_gamma   90.00
#
_symmetry.space_group_name_H-M   'P 1'
#
loop_
_entity.id
_entity.type
_entity.pdbx_description
1 polymer ?
#
loop_
_entity_poly.entity_id
_entity_poly.type
_entity_poly.pdbx_seq_one_letter_code
_entity_poly.pdbx_strand_id
1 'polypeptide(L)' 'TKAGPVLVAVNPFKKVPLYGSETISAYHKRVTDSPHVYAISETAFDEMMR' A
#
# COMPACT_ATOMS: atom_id res chain seq x y z
N THR A 1 6.89 4.91 4.51
CA THR A 1 7.93 5.35 3.56
C THR A 1 8.56 4.13 2.90
N LYS A 2 9.05 4.25 1.66
CA LYS A 2 9.79 3.16 0.97
C LYS A 2 11.28 3.36 1.21
N ALA A 3 11.99 2.30 1.58
CA ALA A 3 13.44 2.25 1.78
C ALA A 3 14.00 1.15 0.85
N GLY A 4 14.13 1.49 -0.43
CA GLY A 4 14.42 0.49 -1.47
C GLY A 4 13.30 -0.55 -1.58
N PRO A 5 13.60 -1.86 -1.52
CA PRO A 5 12.59 -2.91 -1.64
C PRO A 5 11.72 -3.07 -0.39
N VAL A 6 12.06 -2.39 0.72
CA VAL A 6 11.37 -2.53 2.01
C VAL A 6 10.44 -1.35 2.26
N LEU A 7 9.24 -1.63 2.74
CA LEU A 7 8.32 -0.62 3.27
C LEU A 7 8.54 -0.44 4.78
N VAL A 8 8.82 0.79 5.21
CA VAL A 8 8.90 1.16 6.63
C VAL A 8 7.62 1.86 7.05
N ALA A 9 6.92 1.27 8.02
CA ALA A 9 5.73 1.82 8.66
C ALA A 9 5.97 2.01 10.16
N VAL A 10 5.64 3.19 10.68
CA VAL A 10 5.76 3.53 12.10
C VAL A 10 4.37 3.53 12.72
N ASN A 11 4.20 2.87 13.86
CA ASN A 11 2.92 2.81 14.56
C ASN A 11 2.50 4.23 15.01
N PRO A 12 1.34 4.74 14.55
CA PRO A 12 0.89 6.08 14.90
C PRO A 12 0.26 6.17 16.30
N PHE A 13 0.02 5.05 16.99
CA PHE A 13 -0.69 4.97 18.28
C PHE A 13 -2.08 5.63 18.28
N LYS A 14 -2.68 5.82 17.10
CA LYS A 14 -4.01 6.38 16.89
C LYS A 14 -4.62 5.85 15.59
N LYS A 15 -5.94 5.95 15.47
CA LYS A 15 -6.62 5.64 14.21
C LYS A 15 -6.23 6.68 13.16
N VAL A 16 -5.87 6.20 11.97
CA VAL A 16 -5.51 7.02 10.82
C VAL A 16 -6.46 6.71 9.65
N PRO A 17 -6.94 7.73 8.91
CA PRO A 17 -7.90 7.54 7.81
C PRO A 17 -7.20 7.09 6.52
N LEU A 18 -6.42 6.00 6.58
CA LEU A 18 -5.60 5.50 5.46
C LEU A 18 -6.12 4.18 4.86
N TYR A 19 -7.11 3.54 5.49
CA TYR A 19 -7.58 2.19 5.16
C TYR A 19 -9.03 2.19 4.65
N GLY A 20 -9.41 3.21 3.87
CA GLY A 20 -10.75 3.31 3.27
C GLY A 20 -10.90 2.50 1.98
N SER A 21 -12.13 2.18 1.59
CA SER A 21 -12.46 1.48 0.34
C SER A 21 -11.96 2.22 -0.91
N GLU A 22 -12.02 3.55 -0.89
CA GLU A 22 -11.49 4.41 -1.94
C GLU A 22 -9.97 4.25 -2.07
N THR A 23 -9.25 4.20 -0.93
CA THR A 23 -7.80 4.01 -0.91
C THR A 23 -7.42 2.64 -1.47
N ILE A 24 -8.12 1.58 -1.08
CA ILE A 24 -7.92 0.23 -1.63
C ILE A 24 -8.12 0.24 -3.14
N SER A 25 -9.23 0.82 -3.61
CA SER A 25 -9.56 0.90 -5.03
C SER A 25 -8.52 1.69 -5.83
N ALA A 26 -7.94 2.74 -5.23
CA ALA A 26 -6.90 3.54 -5.87
C ALA A 26 -5.60 2.76 -6.09
N TYR A 27 -5.19 1.92 -5.14
CA TYR A 27 -4.01 1.05 -5.30
C TYR A 27 -4.26 -0.09 -6.28
N HIS A 28 -5.42 -0.74 -6.22
CA HIS A 28 -5.80 -1.81 -7.16
C HIS A 28 -5.89 -1.29 -8.61
N LYS A 29 -6.43 -0.09 -8.82
CA LYS A 29 -6.47 0.55 -10.14
C LYS A 29 -5.15 1.22 -10.53
N ARG A 30 -4.11 1.14 -9.70
CA ARG A 30 -2.79 1.79 -9.87
C ARG A 30 -2.88 3.29 -10.14
N VAL A 31 -3.88 3.96 -9.58
CA VAL A 31 -4.09 5.42 -9.68
C VAL A 31 -3.14 6.17 -8.72
N THR A 32 -2.58 5.48 -7.73
CA THR A 32 -1.59 6.01 -6.81
C THR A 32 -0.46 5.00 -6.56
N ASP A 33 0.76 5.49 -6.37
CA ASP A 33 1.94 4.71 -5.96
C ASP A 33 2.62 5.30 -4.71
N SER A 34 1.84 5.98 -3.87
CA SER A 34 2.36 6.48 -2.59
C SER A 34 2.82 5.30 -1.70
N PRO A 35 3.86 5.48 -0.86
CA PRO A 35 4.31 4.44 0.06
C PRO A 35 3.21 3.97 1.02
N HIS A 36 2.64 2.79 0.77
CA HIS A 36 1.58 2.19 1.56
C HIS A 36 1.61 0.68 1.47
N VAL A 37 1.03 0.00 2.47
CA VAL A 37 0.97 -1.47 2.49
C VAL A 37 0.24 -2.04 1.28
N TYR A 38 -0.84 -1.39 0.84
CA TYR A 38 -1.61 -1.82 -0.33
C TYR A 38 -0.81 -1.82 -1.63
N ALA A 39 0.14 -0.90 -1.82
CA ALA A 39 1.01 -0.91 -3.00
C ALA A 39 1.90 -2.17 -3.04
N ILE A 40 2.42 -2.58 -1.87
CA ILE A 40 3.26 -3.78 -1.74
C ILE A 40 2.42 -5.05 -1.91
N SER A 41 1.23 -5.08 -1.32
CA SER A 41 0.31 -6.21 -1.46
C SER A 41 -0.12 -6.42 -2.90
N GLU A 42 -0.49 -5.36 -3.62
CA GLU A 42 -0.88 -5.44 -5.04
C GLU A 42 0.27 -5.96 -5.90
N THR A 43 1.47 -5.39 -5.72
CA THR A 43 2.67 -5.83 -6.45
C THR A 43 2.98 -7.30 -6.19
N ALA A 44 2.90 -7.74 -4.92
CA ALA A 44 3.15 -9.14 -4.58
C ALA A 44 2.09 -10.09 -5.16
N PHE A 45 0.83 -9.66 -5.21
CA PHE A 45 -0.25 -10.44 -5.81
C PHE A 45 -0.07 -10.57 -7.33
N ASP A 46 0.23 -9.47 -8.01
CA ASP A 46 0.49 -9.47 -9.45
C ASP A 46 1.68 -10.38 -9.82
N GLU A 47 2.77 -10.32 -9.06
CA GLU A 47 3.93 -11.18 -9.28
C GLU A 47 3.64 -12.66 -8.97
N MET A 48 2.74 -12.96 -8.02
CA MET A 48 2.30 -14.33 -7.75
C MET A 48 1.41 -14.91 -8.87
N MET A 49 0.59 -14.05 -9.50
CA MET A 49 -0.36 -14.46 -10.55
C MET A 49 0.26 -14.54 -11.95
N ARG A 50 1.50 -14.09 -12.10
CA ARG A 50 2.26 -14.06 -13.35
C ARG A 50 2.92 -15.40 -13.65
#